data_AF-A0A1A8RAY5-F1
#
_entry.id   AF-A0A1A8RAY5-F1
#
_cell.length_a   1.000
_cell.length_b   1.000
_cell.length_c   1.000
_cell.angle_alpha   90.00
_cell.angle_beta   90.00
_cell.angle_gamma   90.00
#
_symmetry.space_group_name_H-M   'P 1'
#
loop_
_entity.id
_entity.type
_entity.pdbx_description
1 polymer ?
#
loop_
_entity_poly.entity_id
_entity_poly.type
_entity_poly.pdbx_seq_one_letter_code
_entity_poly.pdbx_strand_id
1 'polypeptide(L)'
;QSTVNAGGQPSKLLYVMHNSEFPLSCLALFEGGPCLVADTNFDVLMVKLKTHFQNAKGHKVECRGSRYRYCDFLIKVGTVTMSSSVRGISVEVEYCPCVVPGDCWNLMKEFMLSFLGNNVPELPTVFAAKPEGLFAPADSVDTMTQYLELFNKLRKLQITGSNVH
;
A
#
# COMPACT_ATOMS: atom_id res chain seq x y z
N GLN A 1 32.76 -28.15 -6.52
CA GLN A 1 32.94 -27.11 -7.55
C GLN A 1 31.64 -26.33 -7.65
N SER A 2 31.67 -25.08 -7.22
CA SER A 2 30.56 -24.14 -7.23
C SER A 2 30.43 -23.53 -8.63
N THR A 3 29.36 -23.88 -9.34
CA THR A 3 29.04 -23.24 -10.62
C THR A 3 28.38 -21.90 -10.33
N VAL A 4 29.17 -20.83 -10.45
CA VAL A 4 28.71 -19.45 -10.53
C VAL A 4 28.23 -19.23 -11.97
N ASN A 5 26.95 -18.96 -12.16
CA ASN A 5 26.48 -17.98 -13.16
C ASN A 5 24.96 -17.77 -13.10
N ALA A 6 24.53 -16.53 -12.91
CA ALA A 6 23.75 -15.78 -13.90
C ALA A 6 23.30 -14.43 -13.29
N GLY A 7 23.86 -13.32 -13.80
CA GLY A 7 23.30 -11.97 -13.78
C GLY A 7 22.85 -11.39 -12.43
N GLY A 8 23.53 -10.34 -11.94
CA GLY A 8 23.08 -9.50 -10.83
C GLY A 8 21.79 -8.73 -11.16
N GLN A 9 20.68 -9.44 -11.30
CA GLN A 9 19.35 -8.84 -11.28
C GLN A 9 19.05 -8.43 -9.84
N PRO A 10 18.55 -7.21 -9.61
CA PRO A 10 18.09 -6.83 -8.28
C PRO A 10 17.01 -7.82 -7.82
N SER A 11 17.10 -8.28 -6.57
CA SER A 11 16.12 -9.18 -5.98
C SER A 11 14.75 -8.49 -5.97
N LYS A 12 13.79 -8.99 -6.75
CA LYS A 12 12.42 -8.48 -6.76
C LYS A 12 11.70 -8.86 -5.46
N LEU A 13 10.89 -7.95 -4.95
CA LEU A 13 10.11 -8.17 -3.73
C LEU A 13 8.71 -8.70 -4.06
N LEU A 14 8.23 -9.56 -3.17
CA LEU A 14 6.83 -9.98 -3.07
C LEU A 14 6.26 -9.39 -1.79
N TYR A 15 5.24 -8.54 -1.91
CA TYR A 15 4.54 -7.95 -0.78
C TYR A 15 3.27 -8.72 -0.51
N VAL A 16 3.12 -9.26 0.70
CA VAL A 16 1.87 -9.83 1.19
C VAL A 16 1.23 -8.81 2.10
N MET A 17 0.04 -8.33 1.74
CA MET A 17 -0.67 -7.25 2.41
C MET A 17 -2.01 -7.75 2.94
N HIS A 18 -2.36 -7.32 4.15
CA HIS A 18 -3.59 -7.70 4.83
C HIS A 18 -4.39 -6.45 5.17
N ASN A 19 -5.71 -6.51 4.97
CA ASN A 19 -6.63 -5.42 5.28
C ASN A 19 -7.71 -5.95 6.24
N SER A 20 -7.92 -5.25 7.37
CA SER A 20 -8.97 -5.60 8.34
C SER A 20 -10.39 -5.49 7.79
N GLU A 21 -10.62 -4.70 6.74
CA GLU A 21 -11.93 -4.64 6.06
C GLU A 21 -12.17 -5.86 5.13
N PHE A 22 -11.11 -6.58 4.77
CA PHE A 22 -11.16 -7.80 3.96
C PHE A 22 -10.41 -8.95 4.67
N PRO A 23 -10.85 -9.35 5.89
CA PRO A 23 -10.06 -10.19 6.79
C PRO A 23 -9.84 -11.63 6.30
N LEU A 24 -10.62 -12.07 5.29
CA LEU A 24 -10.53 -13.41 4.72
C LEU A 24 -9.59 -13.48 3.51
N SER A 25 -9.04 -12.35 3.07
CA SER A 25 -8.15 -12.28 1.91
C SER A 25 -6.86 -11.53 2.23
N CYS A 26 -5.79 -11.88 1.51
CA CYS A 26 -4.57 -11.10 1.43
C CYS A 26 -4.29 -10.74 -0.04
N LEU A 27 -3.59 -9.63 -0.22
CA LEU A 27 -3.10 -9.20 -1.52
C LEU A 27 -1.62 -9.53 -1.64
N ALA A 28 -1.23 -10.26 -2.68
CA ALA A 28 0.15 -10.57 -3.01
C ALA A 28 0.58 -9.78 -4.25
N LEU A 29 1.49 -8.81 -4.07
CA LEU A 29 1.97 -7.90 -5.11
C LEU A 29 3.44 -8.21 -5.42
N PHE A 30 3.72 -8.64 -6.65
CA PHE A 30 5.09 -8.85 -7.12
C PHE A 30 5.61 -7.63 -7.89
N GLU A 31 6.84 -7.20 -7.62
CA GLU A 31 7.42 -6.03 -8.29
C GLU A 31 7.53 -6.22 -9.81
N GLY A 32 6.80 -5.37 -10.54
CA GLY A 32 6.69 -5.44 -12.00
C GLY A 32 6.03 -6.73 -12.51
N GLY A 33 5.23 -7.39 -11.67
CA GLY A 33 4.47 -8.59 -12.03
C GLY A 33 3.00 -8.47 -11.65
N PRO A 34 2.27 -9.61 -11.69
CA PRO A 34 0.85 -9.61 -11.41
C PRO A 34 0.55 -9.34 -9.93
N CYS A 35 -0.65 -8.81 -9.71
CA CYS A 35 -1.30 -8.76 -8.41
C CYS A 35 -2.18 -10.00 -8.25
N LEU A 36 -2.08 -10.68 -7.11
CA LEU A 36 -2.90 -11.85 -6.78
C LEU A 36 -3.72 -11.57 -5.52
N VAL A 37 -5.00 -11.93 -5.54
CA VAL A 37 -5.85 -12.01 -4.36
C VAL A 37 -5.91 -13.46 -3.93
N ALA A 38 -5.58 -13.75 -2.67
CA ALA A 38 -5.59 -15.09 -2.11
C ALA A 38 -6.26 -15.10 -0.73
N ASP A 39 -6.61 -16.29 -0.24
CA ASP A 39 -7.07 -16.45 1.14
C ASP A 39 -5.91 -16.33 2.14
N THR A 40 -6.23 -16.35 3.44
CA THR A 40 -5.22 -16.27 4.51
C THR A 40 -4.34 -17.52 4.62
N ASN A 41 -4.68 -18.64 3.95
CA ASN A 41 -3.79 -19.80 3.88
C ASN A 41 -2.56 -19.55 3.01
N PHE A 42 -2.56 -18.47 2.21
CA PHE A 42 -1.38 -18.06 1.47
C PHE A 42 -0.17 -17.81 2.37
N ASP A 43 -0.36 -17.29 3.59
CA ASP A 43 0.74 -17.11 4.56
C ASP A 43 1.41 -18.45 4.91
N VAL A 44 0.61 -19.52 5.04
CA VAL A 44 1.12 -20.88 5.29
C VAL A 44 1.91 -21.39 4.09
N LEU A 45 1.45 -21.12 2.88
CA LEU A 45 2.18 -21.44 1.65
C LEU A 45 3.53 -20.70 1.62
N MET A 46 3.56 -19.41 1.98
CA MET A 46 4.80 -18.62 2.01
C MET A 46 5.83 -19.18 2.99
N VAL A 47 5.41 -19.70 4.14
CA VAL A 47 6.31 -20.40 5.08
C VAL A 47 6.92 -21.66 4.46
N LYS A 48 6.14 -22.42 3.67
CA LYS A 48 6.64 -23.61 2.96
C LYS A 48 7.62 -23.24 1.84
N LEU A 49 7.47 -22.07 1.24
CA LEU A 49 8.33 -21.55 0.15
C LEU A 49 9.54 -20.74 0.62
N LYS A 50 9.91 -20.79 1.92
CA LYS A 50 11.02 -20.02 2.50
C LYS A 50 12.39 -20.22 1.84
N THR A 51 12.58 -21.31 1.11
CA THR A 51 13.81 -21.57 0.32
C THR A 51 13.90 -20.71 -0.93
N HIS A 52 12.75 -20.22 -1.43
CA HIS A 52 12.63 -19.37 -2.61
C HIS A 52 12.37 -17.90 -2.24
N PHE A 53 11.63 -17.67 -1.16
CA PHE A 53 11.31 -16.32 -0.67
C PHE A 53 11.94 -16.08 0.70
N GLN A 54 12.94 -15.21 0.74
CA GLN A 54 13.53 -14.77 1.99
C GLN A 54 12.73 -13.61 2.56
N ASN A 55 12.29 -13.74 3.82
CA ASN A 55 11.61 -12.65 4.51
C ASN A 55 12.59 -11.49 4.73
N ALA A 56 12.25 -10.32 4.20
CA ALA A 56 13.02 -9.10 4.42
C ALA A 56 12.86 -8.65 5.88
N LYS A 57 13.88 -8.90 6.71
CA LYS A 57 13.88 -8.52 8.13
C LYS A 57 13.66 -7.00 8.25
N GLY A 58 12.72 -6.62 9.13
CA GLY A 58 12.43 -5.22 9.44
C GLY A 58 11.60 -4.47 8.38
N HIS A 59 11.13 -5.14 7.34
CA HIS A 59 10.29 -4.54 6.28
C HIS A 59 8.78 -4.64 6.55
N LYS A 60 8.39 -5.29 7.66
CA LYS A 60 7.00 -5.34 8.10
C LYS A 60 6.55 -3.93 8.48
N VAL A 61 5.59 -3.42 7.74
CA VAL A 61 4.91 -2.16 8.00
C VAL A 61 3.49 -2.47 8.44
N GLU A 62 3.00 -1.72 9.40
CA GLU A 62 1.65 -1.82 9.90
C GLU A 62 1.03 -0.43 9.99
N CYS A 63 -0.25 -0.33 9.66
CA CYS A 63 -1.02 0.90 9.81
C CYS A 63 -2.26 0.60 10.65
N ARG A 64 -2.41 1.26 11.79
CA ARG A 64 -3.56 1.09 12.69
C ARG A 64 -4.19 2.44 13.00
N GLY A 65 -5.52 2.49 12.94
CA GLY A 65 -6.23 3.76 13.00
C GLY A 65 -7.73 3.63 13.21
N SER A 66 -8.36 4.79 13.23
CA SER A 66 -9.82 4.95 13.36
C SER A 66 -10.45 5.24 12.01
N ARG A 67 -11.68 4.79 11.82
CA ARG A 67 -12.51 4.98 10.62
C ARG A 67 -13.69 5.89 10.96
N TYR A 68 -13.90 6.91 10.16
CA TYR A 68 -14.93 7.94 10.32
C TYR A 68 -15.75 8.08 9.04
N ARG A 69 -17.02 8.44 9.19
CA ARG A 69 -17.88 8.82 8.06
C ARG A 69 -18.35 10.25 8.25
N TYR A 70 -18.16 11.07 7.23
CA TYR A 70 -18.65 12.44 7.19
C TYR A 70 -19.40 12.65 5.87
N CYS A 71 -20.72 12.78 5.93
CA CYS A 71 -21.59 12.79 4.76
C CYS A 71 -21.25 11.58 3.84
N ASP A 72 -20.86 11.87 2.61
CA ASP A 72 -20.53 10.91 1.55
C ASP A 72 -19.07 10.44 1.58
N PHE A 73 -18.27 10.92 2.53
CA PHE A 73 -16.86 10.59 2.65
C PHE A 73 -16.61 9.57 3.75
N LEU A 74 -15.76 8.61 3.43
CA LEU A 74 -15.10 7.76 4.41
C LEU A 74 -13.68 8.28 4.64
N ILE A 75 -13.30 8.44 5.91
CA ILE A 75 -11.99 8.93 6.30
C ILE A 75 -11.37 7.93 7.28
N LYS A 76 -10.14 7.49 7.03
CA LYS A 76 -9.36 6.71 8.01
C LYS A 76 -8.09 7.45 8.35
N VAL A 77 -7.79 7.54 9.65
CA VAL A 77 -6.56 8.14 10.15
C VAL A 77 -5.83 7.10 10.97
N GLY A 78 -4.60 6.75 10.56
CA GLY A 78 -3.85 5.67 11.18
C GLY A 78 -2.38 5.96 11.36
N THR A 79 -1.81 5.48 12.46
CA THR A 79 -0.38 5.52 12.73
C THR A 79 0.32 4.41 11.95
N VAL A 80 1.35 4.79 11.20
CA VAL A 80 2.20 3.84 10.48
C VAL A 80 3.40 3.47 11.34
N THR A 81 3.60 2.18 11.59
CA THR A 81 4.72 1.63 12.33
C THR A 81 5.54 0.70 11.44
N MET A 82 6.87 0.73 11.59
CA MET A 82 7.77 -0.22 10.94
C MET A 82 8.78 -0.72 11.97
N SER A 83 8.92 -2.04 12.11
CA SER A 83 9.77 -2.64 13.15
C SER A 83 9.53 -2.05 14.55
N SER A 84 8.26 -1.95 14.94
CA SER A 84 7.81 -1.39 16.24
C SER A 84 8.13 0.10 16.47
N SER A 85 8.59 0.82 15.46
CA SER A 85 8.86 2.26 15.54
C SER A 85 7.84 3.04 14.72
N VAL A 86 7.30 4.12 15.28
CA VAL A 86 6.40 5.03 14.55
C VAL A 86 7.17 5.71 13.41
N ARG A 87 6.52 5.80 12.25
CA ARG A 87 7.06 6.41 11.02
C ARG A 87 6.22 7.58 10.52
N GLY A 88 4.98 7.70 10.98
CA GLY A 88 4.12 8.82 10.63
C GLY A 88 2.64 8.50 10.78
N ILE A 89 1.83 9.34 10.16
CA ILE A 89 0.37 9.22 10.09
C ILE A 89 -0.01 9.02 8.62
N SER A 90 -0.95 8.12 8.37
CA SER A 90 -1.64 7.97 7.10
C SER A 90 -3.05 8.55 7.22
N VAL A 91 -3.52 9.12 6.11
CA VAL A 91 -4.90 9.56 5.95
C VAL A 91 -5.43 8.94 4.65
N GLU A 92 -6.48 8.14 4.78
CA GLU A 92 -7.23 7.58 3.66
C GLU A 92 -8.54 8.37 3.52
N VAL A 93 -8.89 8.74 2.30
CA VAL A 93 -10.14 9.43 1.98
C VAL A 93 -10.78 8.73 0.79
N GLU A 94 -12.03 8.31 0.94
CA GLU A 94 -12.85 7.71 -0.10
C GLU A 94 -14.14 8.52 -0.24
N TYR A 95 -14.50 8.87 -1.47
CA TYR A 95 -15.81 9.43 -1.81
C TYR A 95 -16.70 8.31 -2.35
N CYS A 96 -17.60 7.80 -1.52
CA CYS A 96 -18.37 6.60 -1.80
C CYS A 96 -19.37 6.71 -2.99
N PRO A 97 -19.95 7.88 -3.34
CA PRO A 97 -20.93 7.97 -4.43
C PRO A 97 -20.39 7.84 -5.84
N CYS A 98 -19.07 7.95 -6.07
CA CYS A 98 -18.50 7.94 -7.42
C CYS A 98 -17.27 7.03 -7.49
N VAL A 99 -17.31 6.08 -8.42
CA VAL A 99 -16.21 5.15 -8.72
C VAL A 99 -15.34 5.58 -9.89
N VAL A 100 -15.61 6.76 -10.47
CA VAL A 100 -14.84 7.36 -11.58
C VAL A 100 -13.95 8.46 -10.99
N PRO A 101 -12.65 8.18 -10.72
CA PRO A 101 -11.77 9.14 -10.05
C PRO A 101 -11.71 10.49 -10.76
N GLY A 102 -11.71 10.49 -12.10
CA GLY A 102 -11.69 11.71 -12.90
C GLY A 102 -12.85 12.66 -12.61
N ASP A 103 -14.04 12.11 -12.31
CA ASP A 103 -15.26 12.90 -12.10
C ASP A 103 -15.33 13.49 -10.67
N CYS A 104 -14.76 12.80 -9.68
CA CYS A 104 -14.85 13.20 -8.27
C CYS A 104 -13.55 13.75 -7.68
N TRP A 105 -12.42 13.69 -8.39
CA TRP A 105 -11.11 14.04 -7.84
C TRP A 105 -11.03 15.49 -7.34
N ASN A 106 -11.54 16.46 -8.09
CA ASN A 106 -11.49 17.87 -7.68
C ASN A 106 -12.27 18.11 -6.38
N LEU A 107 -13.43 17.46 -6.22
CA LEU A 107 -14.22 17.49 -4.99
C LEU A 107 -13.45 16.86 -3.82
N MET A 108 -12.83 15.70 -4.04
CA MET A 108 -11.98 15.06 -3.03
C MET A 108 -10.77 15.93 -2.65
N LYS A 109 -10.14 16.58 -3.63
CA LYS A 109 -8.99 17.47 -3.43
C LYS A 109 -9.38 18.67 -2.58
N GLU A 110 -10.51 19.30 -2.86
CA GLU A 110 -11.05 20.42 -2.06
C GLU A 110 -11.39 19.98 -0.62
N PHE A 111 -12.05 18.83 -0.47
CA PHE A 111 -12.34 18.26 0.85
C PHE A 111 -11.05 18.04 1.66
N MET A 112 -10.04 17.40 1.06
CA MET A 112 -8.74 17.17 1.69
C MET A 112 -7.99 18.46 2.02
N LEU A 113 -8.10 19.50 1.17
CA LEU A 113 -7.44 20.79 1.37
C LEU A 113 -7.85 21.43 2.70
N SER A 114 -9.10 21.24 3.13
CA SER A 114 -9.63 21.81 4.37
C SER A 114 -8.90 21.35 5.65
N PHE A 115 -8.25 20.17 5.64
CA PHE A 115 -7.54 19.62 6.81
C PHE A 115 -6.10 19.17 6.56
N LEU A 116 -5.68 18.92 5.32
CA LEU A 116 -4.28 18.62 4.96
C LEU A 116 -3.49 19.86 4.53
N GLY A 117 -4.16 20.97 4.20
CA GLY A 117 -3.51 22.16 3.67
C GLY A 117 -2.69 21.84 2.41
N ASN A 118 -1.44 22.29 2.36
CA ASN A 118 -0.59 22.08 1.18
C ASN A 118 -0.07 20.63 1.01
N ASN A 119 -0.49 19.69 1.87
CA ASN A 119 -0.06 18.28 1.81
C ASN A 119 -1.04 17.38 1.04
N VAL A 120 -2.05 17.95 0.38
CA VAL A 120 -2.98 17.17 -0.44
C VAL A 120 -2.21 16.50 -1.59
N PRO A 121 -2.36 15.17 -1.79
CA PRO A 121 -1.67 14.47 -2.86
C PRO A 121 -2.22 14.86 -4.23
N GLU A 122 -1.48 14.51 -5.28
CA GLU A 122 -2.00 14.47 -6.66
C GLU A 122 -2.79 13.19 -6.92
N LEU A 123 -3.49 13.14 -8.06
CA LEU A 123 -4.32 11.99 -8.45
C LEU A 123 -3.48 10.69 -8.38
N PRO A 124 -3.95 9.65 -7.66
CA PRO A 124 -3.19 8.43 -7.49
C PRO A 124 -2.80 7.77 -8.81
N THR A 125 -1.55 7.32 -8.92
CA THR A 125 -1.01 6.80 -10.18
C THR A 125 -1.64 5.49 -10.64
N VAL A 126 -2.22 4.72 -9.71
CA VAL A 126 -2.97 3.49 -10.00
C VAL A 126 -4.12 3.71 -10.99
N PHE A 127 -4.72 4.90 -11.00
CA PHE A 127 -5.81 5.23 -11.92
C PHE A 127 -5.32 5.64 -13.32
N ALA A 128 -4.07 6.09 -13.45
CA ALA A 128 -3.46 6.36 -14.75
C ALA A 128 -3.04 5.07 -15.47
N ALA A 129 -2.76 4.00 -14.71
CA ALA A 129 -2.31 2.71 -15.25
C ALA A 129 -3.47 1.79 -15.67
N LYS A 130 -4.69 2.04 -15.19
CA LYS A 130 -5.88 1.23 -15.50
C LYS A 130 -6.53 1.70 -16.82
N PRO A 131 -6.79 0.81 -17.80
CA PRO A 131 -7.45 1.17 -19.06
C PRO A 131 -8.81 1.85 -18.89
N GLU A 132 -9.61 1.36 -17.94
CA GLU A 132 -10.94 1.91 -17.61
C GLU A 132 -10.86 3.08 -16.61
N GLY A 133 -9.72 3.22 -15.90
CA GLY A 133 -9.54 4.23 -14.84
C GLY A 133 -10.47 4.11 -13.63
N LEU A 134 -11.35 3.09 -13.58
CA LEU A 134 -12.35 2.94 -12.51
C LEU A 134 -11.75 2.45 -11.20
N PHE A 135 -12.23 3.03 -10.11
CA PHE A 135 -11.96 2.58 -8.75
C PHE A 135 -12.85 1.39 -8.41
N ALA A 136 -12.23 0.29 -7.97
CA ALA A 136 -12.94 -0.93 -7.59
C ALA A 136 -12.76 -1.20 -6.08
N PRO A 137 -13.66 -0.74 -5.20
CA PRO A 137 -13.51 -0.92 -3.76
C PRO A 137 -13.61 -2.40 -3.33
N ALA A 138 -14.30 -3.24 -4.11
CA ALA A 138 -14.62 -4.61 -3.73
C ALA A 138 -13.42 -5.57 -3.61
N ASP A 139 -12.32 -5.31 -4.33
CA ASP A 139 -11.10 -6.14 -4.29
C ASP A 139 -9.97 -5.49 -3.49
N SER A 140 -10.13 -4.23 -3.07
CA SER A 140 -9.14 -3.40 -2.36
C SER A 140 -7.80 -3.20 -3.08
N VAL A 141 -7.67 -3.62 -4.34
CA VAL A 141 -6.38 -3.61 -5.07
C VAL A 141 -5.84 -2.19 -5.20
N ASP A 142 -6.70 -1.24 -5.58
CA ASP A 142 -6.32 0.16 -5.76
C ASP A 142 -5.85 0.79 -4.45
N THR A 143 -6.59 0.55 -3.36
CA THR A 143 -6.28 1.05 -2.02
C THR A 143 -4.97 0.45 -1.50
N MET A 144 -4.80 -0.88 -1.61
CA MET A 144 -3.57 -1.55 -1.16
C MET A 144 -2.35 -1.13 -1.98
N THR A 145 -2.51 -0.89 -3.28
CA THR A 145 -1.43 -0.35 -4.13
C THR A 145 -0.99 1.04 -3.65
N GLN A 146 -1.95 1.92 -3.34
CA GLN A 146 -1.65 3.24 -2.76
C GLN A 146 -0.96 3.14 -1.38
N TYR A 147 -1.38 2.21 -0.52
CA TYR A 147 -0.68 1.94 0.74
C TYR A 147 0.75 1.44 0.53
N LEU A 148 0.98 0.57 -0.46
CA LEU A 148 2.32 0.10 -0.79
C LEU A 148 3.22 1.24 -1.26
N GLU A 149 2.72 2.14 -2.10
CA GLU A 149 3.43 3.35 -2.52
C GLU A 149 3.79 4.25 -1.33
N LEU A 150 2.83 4.47 -0.42
CA LEU A 150 3.05 5.22 0.82
C LEU A 150 4.15 4.57 1.68
N PHE A 151 4.07 3.27 1.91
CA PHE A 151 5.05 2.53 2.70
C PHE A 151 6.44 2.54 2.06
N ASN A 152 6.51 2.46 0.74
CA ASN A 152 7.77 2.58 0.00
C ASN A 152 8.40 3.98 0.15
N LYS A 153 7.60 5.05 0.14
CA LYS A 153 8.09 6.40 0.44
C LYS A 153 8.66 6.49 1.87
N LEU A 154 7.96 5.93 2.86
CA LEU A 154 8.42 5.92 4.26
C LEU A 154 9.72 5.11 4.46
N ARG A 155 9.88 3.99 3.76
CA ARG A 155 11.13 3.20 3.78
C ARG A 155 12.32 3.99 3.24
N LYS A 156 12.13 4.76 2.17
CA LYS A 156 13.20 5.61 1.58
C LYS A 156 13.63 6.72 2.53
N LEU A 157 12.69 7.35 3.24
CA LEU A 157 12.99 8.39 4.23
C LEU A 157 13.86 7.87 5.39
N GLN A 158 13.71 6.61 5.80
CA GLN A 158 14.56 6.01 6.83
C GLN A 158 16.04 5.95 6.41
N ILE A 159 16.33 5.70 5.13
CA ILE A 159 17.70 5.59 4.63
C ILE A 159 18.40 6.97 4.67
N THR A 160 17.67 8.04 4.37
CA THR A 160 18.21 9.41 4.39
C THR A 160 18.47 9.92 5.81
N GLY A 161 17.63 9.54 6.79
CA GLY A 161 17.79 9.96 8.20
C GLY A 161 18.89 9.22 8.98
N SER A 162 19.44 8.13 8.45
CA SER A 162 20.45 7.31 9.14
C SER A 162 21.89 7.77 8.90
N ASN A 163 22.11 8.76 8.02
CA ASN A 163 23.43 9.29 7.66
C ASN A 163 23.80 10.59 8.42
N VAL A 164 23.12 10.88 9.52
CA VAL A 164 23.42 12.03 10.39
C VAL A 164 23.74 11.53 11.79
N HIS A 165 24.88 10.86 11.94
CA HIS A 165 25.60 10.72 13.20
C HIS A 165 27.08 10.44 12.94
#